data_AF-A0A2M8NIG6-F1
#
_entry.id   AF-A0A2M8NIG6-F1
#
_cell.length_a   1.000
_cell.length_b   1.000
_cell.length_c   1.000
_cell.angle_alpha   90.00
_cell.angle_beta   90.00
_cell.angle_gamma   90.00
#
_symmetry.space_group_name_H-M   'P 1'
#
loop_
_entity.id
_entity.type
_entity.pdbx_description
1 polymer ?
#
loop_
_entity_poly.entity_id
_entity_poly.type
_entity_poly.pdbx_seq_one_letter_code
_entity_poly.pdbx_strand_id
1 'polypeptide(L)'
;QSISHIFACTFMTGSPETFGAAVEAALRQRWMGIAAKVRAFLQSYAASPNWTARFDAQVARWLEVYWVAVEIGGDYGAAYAKARKAMSARKNLRHFPQMNNETGRKCTLTGAMAALELDWQSLSQRSGGVQVKPNEALGAIAAIKRFAQDAKVFDKELRSFPDLDKIAGGRISDDEPRYVAALHMDGDKMGEYLSRLGSADAHQQFSQTLAGFADKTVPDIVKKYEPGVLIYAGGDDVLALLPIQSALGCANELQTAFRQASNQKLTMSAGIAIAPSNYPFDLMLDAARRAEHLAKHRYGRDAVCVVEVHGGQVREAGMKWDDMKPVFQLQGYFHLKQLSKGIGYDLRQIAHDMGGGNVPAEARRLETRRLLKRRTNKKVDSVTRAEIMGLADELGRIAEETDGGGERGWTAVANWAILARFLEGRES
;
A
#
# COMPACT_ATOMS: atom_id res chain seq x y z
N GLN A 1 2.22 -18.38 4.22
CA GLN A 1 1.69 -17.70 5.41
C GLN A 1 2.36 -16.37 5.52
N SER A 2 1.57 -15.32 5.37
CA SER A 2 2.01 -13.96 5.65
C SER A 2 1.60 -13.66 7.09
N ILE A 3 2.55 -13.22 7.90
CA ILE A 3 2.41 -13.12 9.36
C ILE A 3 2.52 -11.64 9.75
N SER A 4 1.58 -11.16 10.57
CA SER A 4 1.62 -9.81 11.13
C SER A 4 2.83 -9.60 12.04
N HIS A 5 3.22 -8.35 12.24
CA HIS A 5 4.30 -7.94 13.13
C HIS A 5 3.82 -7.69 14.58
N ILE A 6 2.55 -7.95 14.88
CA ILE A 6 1.97 -7.83 16.23
C ILE A 6 1.27 -9.14 16.59
N PHE A 7 1.57 -9.66 17.78
CA PHE A 7 1.01 -10.90 18.30
C PHE A 7 0.37 -10.64 19.68
N ALA A 8 -0.70 -11.37 19.96
CA ALA A 8 -1.32 -11.41 21.28
C ALA A 8 -1.50 -12.87 21.69
N CYS A 9 -1.23 -13.18 22.95
CA CYS A 9 -1.42 -14.51 23.52
C CYS A 9 -1.90 -14.37 24.97
N THR A 10 -2.52 -15.44 25.48
CA THR A 10 -2.88 -15.60 26.88
C THR A 10 -2.08 -16.76 27.45
N PHE A 11 -1.71 -16.67 28.72
CA PHE A 11 -1.05 -17.76 29.45
C PHE A 11 -1.55 -17.76 30.90
N MET A 12 -1.69 -18.96 31.47
CA MET A 12 -2.25 -19.15 32.82
C MET A 12 -1.19 -19.26 33.90
N THR A 13 0.03 -19.66 33.54
CA THR A 13 1.14 -19.91 34.47
C THR A 13 2.45 -19.37 33.91
N GLY A 14 3.39 -19.05 34.80
CA GLY A 14 4.70 -18.50 34.46
C GLY A 14 4.78 -16.98 34.60
N SER A 15 6.01 -16.48 34.60
CA SER A 15 6.30 -15.04 34.64
C SER A 15 6.23 -14.46 33.23
N PRO A 16 5.46 -13.38 33.01
CA PRO A 16 5.45 -12.64 31.75
C PRO A 16 6.86 -12.21 31.30
N GLU A 17 7.72 -11.86 32.25
CA GLU A 17 9.10 -11.46 32.01
C GLU A 17 9.93 -12.61 31.45
N THR A 18 9.80 -13.80 32.03
CA THR A 18 10.51 -14.99 31.53
C THR A 18 10.02 -15.37 30.13
N PHE A 19 8.70 -15.34 29.91
CA PHE A 19 8.14 -15.63 28.60
C PHE A 19 8.56 -14.61 27.53
N GLY A 20 8.42 -13.32 27.82
CA GLY A 20 8.81 -12.23 26.93
C GLY A 20 10.30 -12.27 26.58
N ALA A 21 11.17 -12.53 27.58
CA ALA A 21 12.60 -12.70 27.37
C ALA A 21 12.92 -13.93 26.50
N ALA A 22 12.22 -15.05 26.69
CA ALA A 22 12.41 -16.24 25.87
C ALA A 22 12.01 -16.01 24.40
N VAL A 23 10.88 -15.32 24.16
CA VAL A 23 10.44 -14.95 22.80
C VAL A 23 11.45 -14.00 22.15
N GLU A 24 11.91 -12.98 22.87
CA GLU A 24 12.92 -12.06 22.37
C GLU A 24 14.23 -12.79 22.02
N ALA A 25 14.70 -13.68 22.90
CA ALA A 25 15.90 -14.48 22.66
C ALA A 25 15.77 -15.35 21.41
N ALA A 26 14.62 -16.03 21.23
CA ALA A 26 14.36 -16.85 20.06
C ALA A 26 14.34 -16.03 18.76
N LEU A 27 13.69 -14.85 18.76
CA LEU A 27 13.68 -13.94 17.62
C LEU A 27 15.08 -13.43 17.28
N ARG A 28 15.86 -13.01 18.29
CA ARG A 28 17.24 -12.57 18.12
C ARG A 28 18.13 -13.68 17.59
N GLN A 29 18.01 -14.90 18.13
CA GLN A 29 18.76 -16.05 17.66
C GLN A 29 18.46 -16.35 16.19
N ARG A 30 17.18 -16.32 15.79
CA ARG A 30 16.80 -16.52 14.39
C ARG A 30 17.36 -15.43 13.49
N TRP A 31 17.26 -14.16 13.89
CA TRP A 31 17.80 -13.02 13.15
C TRP A 31 19.33 -13.11 13.00
N MET A 32 20.06 -13.41 14.07
CA MET A 32 21.51 -13.62 14.04
C MET A 32 21.87 -14.79 13.10
N GLY A 33 21.10 -15.88 13.11
CA GLY A 33 21.33 -17.01 12.20
C GLY A 33 21.18 -16.63 10.72
N ILE A 34 20.18 -15.79 10.38
CA ILE A 34 20.00 -15.25 9.03
C ILE A 34 21.20 -14.38 8.65
N ALA A 35 21.58 -13.44 9.51
CA ALA A 35 22.68 -12.52 9.27
C ALA A 35 24.03 -13.25 9.16
N ALA A 36 24.25 -14.28 9.97
CA ALA A 36 25.48 -15.09 9.96
C ALA A 36 25.68 -15.83 8.64
N LYS A 37 24.61 -16.39 8.03
CA LYS A 37 24.69 -17.01 6.70
C LYS A 37 25.13 -15.99 5.64
N VAL A 38 24.54 -14.79 5.64
CA VAL A 38 24.91 -13.73 4.69
C VAL A 38 26.33 -13.23 4.95
N ARG A 39 26.72 -13.04 6.22
CA ARG A 39 28.08 -12.67 6.60
C ARG A 39 29.10 -13.68 6.09
N ALA A 40 28.84 -14.98 6.26
CA ALA A 40 29.71 -16.03 5.74
C ALA A 40 29.82 -15.99 4.20
N PHE A 41 28.71 -15.76 3.50
CA PHE A 41 28.71 -15.56 2.04
C PHE A 41 29.55 -14.35 1.60
N LEU A 42 29.49 -13.24 2.35
CA LEU A 42 30.21 -12.01 2.03
C LEU A 42 31.70 -12.06 2.37
N GLN A 43 32.14 -13.03 3.18
CA GLN A 43 33.52 -13.13 3.67
C GLN A 43 34.56 -13.19 2.56
N SER A 44 34.26 -13.84 1.42
CA SER A 44 35.18 -13.91 0.27
C SER A 44 35.34 -12.58 -0.48
N TYR A 45 34.56 -11.55 -0.11
CA TYR A 45 34.56 -10.22 -0.72
C TYR A 45 35.05 -9.14 0.25
N ALA A 46 35.67 -9.55 1.36
CA ALA A 46 36.22 -8.63 2.33
C ALA A 46 37.34 -7.78 1.71
N ALA A 47 37.19 -6.45 1.73
CA ALA A 47 38.27 -5.52 1.34
C ALA A 47 39.03 -4.99 2.56
N SER A 48 38.48 -5.13 3.76
CA SER A 48 39.09 -4.71 5.03
C SER A 48 38.64 -5.61 6.16
N PRO A 49 39.50 -6.02 7.12
CA PRO A 49 39.09 -6.86 8.24
C PRO A 49 37.97 -6.24 9.11
N ASN A 50 37.81 -4.91 9.08
CA ASN A 50 36.86 -4.17 9.90
C ASN A 50 35.39 -4.28 9.42
N TRP A 51 35.14 -4.79 8.21
CA TRP A 51 33.77 -4.88 7.66
C TRP A 51 32.85 -5.72 8.55
N THR A 52 33.41 -6.75 9.19
CA THR A 52 32.69 -7.67 10.08
C THR A 52 32.18 -6.97 11.33
N ALA A 53 33.01 -6.17 11.99
CA ALA A 53 32.62 -5.39 13.17
C ALA A 53 31.50 -4.39 12.83
N ARG A 54 31.58 -3.73 11.66
CA ARG A 54 30.52 -2.85 11.16
C ARG A 54 29.23 -3.63 10.88
N PHE A 55 29.33 -4.77 10.20
CA PHE A 55 28.20 -5.63 9.91
C PHE A 55 27.48 -6.08 11.19
N ASP A 56 28.23 -6.62 12.15
CA ASP A 56 27.71 -7.15 13.40
C ASP A 56 27.04 -6.04 14.23
N ALA A 57 27.65 -4.85 14.29
CA ALA A 57 27.06 -3.69 14.96
C ALA A 57 25.76 -3.22 14.32
N GLN A 58 25.66 -3.21 12.99
CA GLN A 58 24.44 -2.84 12.25
C GLN A 58 23.33 -3.88 12.41
N VAL A 59 23.69 -5.17 12.43
CA VAL A 59 22.76 -6.29 12.60
C VAL A 59 22.19 -6.35 14.02
N ALA A 60 23.03 -6.15 15.04
CA ALA A 60 22.62 -6.23 16.44
C ALA A 60 21.53 -5.21 16.83
N ARG A 61 21.52 -4.06 16.17
CA ARG A 61 20.63 -2.93 16.51
C ARG A 61 19.36 -2.83 15.67
N TRP A 62 19.24 -3.58 14.58
CA TRP A 62 18.15 -3.39 13.63
C TRP A 62 16.81 -3.97 14.12
N LEU A 63 16.84 -5.15 14.75
CA LEU A 63 15.63 -5.81 15.24
C LEU A 63 15.29 -5.30 16.63
N GLU A 64 14.20 -4.54 16.73
CA GLU A 64 13.59 -4.11 17.98
C GLU A 64 12.42 -5.03 18.32
N VAL A 65 12.42 -5.59 19.54
CA VAL A 65 11.34 -6.44 20.05
C VAL A 65 10.75 -5.74 21.27
N TYR A 66 9.44 -5.55 21.24
CA TYR A 66 8.69 -4.96 22.34
C TYR A 66 7.59 -5.93 22.76
N TRP A 67 7.45 -6.13 24.05
CA TRP A 67 6.35 -6.88 24.64
C TRP A 67 5.82 -6.13 25.86
N VAL A 68 4.54 -6.33 26.14
CA VAL A 68 3.88 -5.86 27.36
C VAL A 68 3.00 -6.99 27.84
N ALA A 69 2.79 -7.05 29.15
CA ALA A 69 1.88 -8.00 29.76
C ALA A 69 0.92 -7.25 30.68
N VAL A 70 -0.34 -7.70 30.68
CA VAL A 70 -1.40 -7.16 31.51
C VAL A 70 -2.18 -8.35 32.05
N GLU A 71 -2.45 -8.33 33.35
CA GLU A 71 -3.30 -9.32 33.98
C GLU A 71 -4.73 -9.25 33.40
N ILE A 72 -5.25 -10.41 33.02
CA ILE A 72 -6.63 -10.53 32.53
C ILE A 72 -7.50 -10.79 33.75
N GLY A 73 -8.18 -9.74 34.22
CA GLY A 73 -9.21 -9.85 35.27
C GLY A 73 -10.54 -10.35 34.69
N GLY A 74 -11.65 -9.84 35.24
CA GLY A 74 -13.00 -10.22 34.79
C GLY A 74 -13.44 -9.67 33.42
N ASP A 75 -12.71 -8.71 32.86
CA ASP A 75 -13.02 -8.08 31.56
C ASP A 75 -11.83 -8.19 30.61
N TYR A 76 -11.93 -9.10 29.65
CA TYR A 76 -10.91 -9.33 28.63
C TYR A 76 -10.73 -8.11 27.71
N GLY A 77 -11.82 -7.45 27.31
CA GLY A 77 -11.78 -6.31 26.40
C GLY A 77 -11.03 -5.13 27.02
N ALA A 78 -11.32 -4.84 28.29
CA ALA A 78 -10.61 -3.83 29.07
C ALA A 78 -9.12 -4.17 29.24
N ALA A 79 -8.79 -5.43 29.55
CA ALA A 79 -7.41 -5.90 29.68
C ALA A 79 -6.65 -5.76 28.35
N TYR A 80 -7.26 -6.13 27.23
CA TYR A 80 -6.67 -6.00 25.90
C TYR A 80 -6.47 -4.53 25.50
N ALA A 81 -7.45 -3.66 25.75
CA ALA A 81 -7.33 -2.22 25.52
C ALA A 81 -6.16 -1.61 26.32
N LYS A 82 -6.00 -2.02 27.59
CA LYS A 82 -4.88 -1.63 28.44
C LYS A 82 -3.55 -2.11 27.88
N ALA A 83 -3.46 -3.37 27.44
CA ALA A 83 -2.25 -3.92 26.82
C ALA A 83 -1.89 -3.16 25.53
N ARG A 84 -2.88 -2.86 24.67
CA ARG A 84 -2.67 -2.09 23.45
C ARG A 84 -2.15 -0.68 23.73
N LYS A 85 -2.72 0.01 24.73
CA LYS A 85 -2.26 1.34 25.17
C LYS A 85 -0.82 1.27 25.68
N ALA A 86 -0.49 0.29 26.52
CA ALA A 86 0.86 0.08 27.03
C ALA A 86 1.87 -0.22 25.92
N MET A 87 1.50 -1.08 24.96
CA MET A 87 2.32 -1.38 23.78
C MET A 87 2.57 -0.14 22.93
N SER A 88 1.54 0.68 22.68
CA SER A 88 1.68 1.94 21.95
C SER A 88 2.62 2.91 22.67
N ALA A 89 2.47 3.05 24.00
CA ALA A 89 3.38 3.87 24.80
C ALA A 89 4.84 3.35 24.72
N ARG A 90 5.03 2.03 24.83
CA ARG A 90 6.36 1.40 24.73
C ARG A 90 7.02 1.64 23.37
N LYS A 91 6.25 1.58 22.28
CA LYS A 91 6.71 1.90 20.92
C LYS A 91 7.09 3.38 20.78
N ASN A 92 6.34 4.29 21.40
CA ASN A 92 6.59 5.72 21.33
C ASN A 92 7.83 6.17 22.11
N LEU A 93 8.22 5.44 23.16
CA LEU A 93 9.44 5.72 23.96
C LEU A 93 10.76 5.45 23.23
N ARG A 94 10.72 5.00 21.96
CA ARG A 94 11.83 4.76 21.01
C ARG A 94 13.24 4.74 21.62
N HIS A 95 13.92 3.60 21.50
CA HIS A 95 15.31 3.51 21.93
C HIS A 95 16.23 4.25 20.92
N PHE A 96 16.93 5.29 21.37
CA PHE A 96 17.86 6.07 20.53
C PHE A 96 19.32 5.85 20.98
N PRO A 97 19.94 4.71 20.68
CA PRO A 97 21.34 4.50 21.02
C PRO A 97 22.25 5.41 20.19
N GLN A 98 23.31 5.95 20.79
CA GLN A 98 24.31 6.72 20.07
C GLN A 98 25.03 5.83 19.05
N MET A 99 25.12 6.29 17.81
CA MET A 99 25.76 5.53 16.74
C MET A 99 27.25 5.86 16.67
N ASN A 100 28.08 4.95 17.15
CA ASN A 100 29.52 4.97 16.93
C ASN A 100 29.85 4.19 15.64
N ASN A 101 30.85 4.61 14.87
CA ASN A 101 31.36 3.93 13.66
C ASN A 101 30.43 3.90 12.43
N GLU A 102 29.54 4.89 12.26
CA GLU A 102 28.73 5.07 11.04
C GLU A 102 29.35 6.08 10.05
N THR A 103 30.68 6.21 10.07
CA THR A 103 31.44 7.12 9.19
C THR A 103 31.66 6.55 7.79
N GLY A 104 31.96 7.44 6.84
CA GLY A 104 32.24 7.10 5.45
C GLY A 104 31.00 7.06 4.56
N ARG A 105 31.14 6.40 3.40
CA ARG A 105 30.09 6.30 2.38
C ARG A 105 28.83 5.66 2.94
N LYS A 106 27.66 6.23 2.65
CA LYS A 106 26.37 5.67 3.05
C LYS A 106 25.90 4.56 2.11
N CYS A 107 25.08 3.67 2.65
CA CYS A 107 24.37 2.65 1.90
C CYS A 107 23.57 3.32 0.79
N THR A 108 23.93 3.03 -0.44
CA THR A 108 23.30 3.57 -1.65
C THR A 108 21.81 3.24 -1.79
N LEU A 109 21.35 2.14 -1.19
CA LEU A 109 19.93 1.74 -1.22
C LEU A 109 19.08 2.42 -0.13
N THR A 110 19.62 2.60 1.07
CA THR A 110 18.80 3.03 2.24
C THR A 110 19.17 4.41 2.76
N GLY A 111 20.38 4.91 2.49
CA GLY A 111 20.93 6.13 3.06
C GLY A 111 21.19 6.10 4.58
N ALA A 112 20.55 5.18 5.32
CA ALA A 112 20.48 5.20 6.77
C ALA A 112 21.76 4.76 7.48
N MET A 113 22.46 3.76 6.93
CA MET A 113 23.67 3.19 7.51
C MET A 113 24.86 3.38 6.58
N ALA A 114 26.05 3.43 7.13
CA ALA A 114 27.29 3.41 6.39
C ALA A 114 27.46 2.08 5.65
N ALA A 115 28.00 2.13 4.44
CA ALA A 115 28.25 0.96 3.63
C ALA A 115 29.35 0.08 4.25
N LEU A 116 29.28 -1.22 3.99
CA LEU A 116 30.31 -2.17 4.39
C LEU A 116 31.56 -2.02 3.53
N GLU A 117 32.73 -2.24 4.15
CA GLU A 117 34.04 -2.25 3.51
C GLU A 117 34.30 -3.57 2.75
N LEU A 118 33.47 -3.81 1.73
CA LEU A 118 33.56 -4.96 0.82
C LEU A 118 34.05 -4.53 -0.56
N ASP A 119 34.59 -5.49 -1.32
CA ASP A 119 34.87 -5.34 -2.74
C ASP A 119 33.58 -5.46 -3.56
N TRP A 120 32.85 -4.33 -3.62
CA TRP A 120 31.60 -4.20 -4.36
C TRP A 120 31.78 -4.38 -5.87
N GLN A 121 32.98 -4.11 -6.40
CA GLN A 121 33.25 -4.28 -7.84
C GLN A 121 33.28 -5.77 -8.20
N SER A 122 33.98 -6.58 -7.42
CA SER A 122 33.99 -8.04 -7.60
C SER A 122 32.60 -8.66 -7.43
N LEU A 123 31.80 -8.18 -6.47
CA LEU A 123 30.40 -8.60 -6.28
C LEU A 123 29.51 -8.22 -7.49
N SER A 124 29.67 -7.01 -8.02
CA SER A 124 28.94 -6.55 -9.20
C SER A 124 29.30 -7.39 -10.43
N GLN A 125 30.59 -7.67 -10.67
CA GLN A 125 31.06 -8.51 -11.77
C GLN A 125 30.51 -9.94 -11.71
N ARG A 126 30.56 -10.59 -10.54
CA ARG A 126 30.03 -11.95 -10.37
C ARG A 126 28.54 -12.05 -10.66
N SER A 127 27.77 -11.03 -10.28
CA SER A 127 26.32 -10.98 -10.50
C SER A 127 25.93 -10.42 -11.88
N GLY A 128 26.90 -10.11 -12.74
CA GLY A 128 26.64 -9.45 -14.03
C GLY A 128 25.97 -8.07 -13.88
N GLY A 129 26.14 -7.40 -12.73
CA GLY A 129 25.51 -6.12 -12.41
C GLY A 129 24.03 -6.23 -12.00
N VAL A 130 23.45 -7.43 -11.93
CA VAL A 130 22.03 -7.63 -11.63
C VAL A 130 21.73 -7.47 -10.15
N GLN A 131 22.54 -8.09 -9.29
CA GLN A 131 22.32 -8.02 -7.84
C GLN A 131 22.93 -6.77 -7.22
N VAL A 132 24.04 -6.27 -7.74
CA VAL A 132 24.70 -5.06 -7.25
C VAL A 132 25.24 -4.29 -8.45
N LYS A 133 24.88 -3.02 -8.58
CA LYS A 133 25.42 -2.16 -9.65
C LYS A 133 26.88 -1.77 -9.38
N PRO A 134 27.69 -1.43 -10.40
CA PRO A 134 29.12 -1.12 -10.21
C PRO A 134 29.39 0.04 -9.23
N ASN A 135 28.45 0.96 -9.10
CA ASN A 135 28.51 2.10 -8.21
C ASN A 135 27.68 1.91 -6.92
N GLU A 136 27.14 0.73 -6.66
CA GLU A 136 26.33 0.44 -5.47
C GLU A 136 27.25 0.00 -4.30
N ALA A 137 26.93 0.46 -3.11
CA ALA A 137 27.59 0.06 -1.86
C ALA A 137 26.53 -0.06 -0.77
N LEU A 138 26.47 -1.20 -0.08
CA LEU A 138 25.36 -1.54 0.81
C LEU A 138 25.81 -1.59 2.28
N GLY A 139 24.93 -1.16 3.18
CA GLY A 139 25.04 -1.48 4.61
C GLY A 139 24.53 -2.90 4.89
N ALA A 140 24.70 -3.39 6.12
CA ALA A 140 24.41 -4.77 6.49
C ALA A 140 22.97 -5.20 6.17
N ILE A 141 21.97 -4.39 6.50
CA ILE A 141 20.56 -4.75 6.28
C ILE A 141 20.21 -4.82 4.79
N ALA A 142 20.72 -3.88 4.00
CA ALA A 142 20.53 -3.91 2.55
C ALA A 142 21.25 -5.12 1.92
N ALA A 143 22.45 -5.44 2.39
CA ALA A 143 23.20 -6.63 1.95
C ALA A 143 22.46 -7.92 2.34
N ILE A 144 21.91 -8.02 3.56
CA ILE A 144 21.09 -9.16 3.99
C ILE A 144 19.88 -9.32 3.09
N LYS A 145 19.13 -8.25 2.82
CA LYS A 145 17.99 -8.31 1.90
C LYS A 145 18.38 -8.74 0.48
N ARG A 146 19.54 -8.28 -0.01
CA ARG A 146 19.98 -8.54 -1.38
C ARG A 146 20.51 -9.96 -1.59
N PHE A 147 21.26 -10.47 -0.62
CA PHE A 147 22.01 -11.74 -0.75
C PHE A 147 21.45 -12.89 0.07
N ALA A 148 20.27 -12.75 0.70
CA ALA A 148 19.69 -13.84 1.50
C ALA A 148 19.46 -15.12 0.68
N GLN A 149 19.07 -15.00 -0.59
CA GLN A 149 18.90 -16.16 -1.47
C GLN A 149 20.25 -16.79 -1.84
N ASP A 150 21.25 -16.00 -2.22
CA ASP A 150 22.61 -16.48 -2.53
C ASP A 150 23.29 -17.15 -1.34
N ALA A 151 23.05 -16.60 -0.15
CA ALA A 151 23.53 -17.13 1.12
C ALA A 151 22.71 -18.34 1.63
N LYS A 152 21.76 -18.85 0.84
CA LYS A 152 20.90 -20.01 1.18
C LYS A 152 20.24 -19.84 2.55
N VAL A 153 19.74 -18.63 2.82
CA VAL A 153 18.99 -18.33 4.05
C VAL A 153 17.69 -19.14 4.08
N PHE A 154 17.03 -19.25 2.92
CA PHE A 154 15.76 -19.94 2.75
C PHE A 154 15.97 -21.38 2.26
N ASP A 155 15.16 -22.31 2.77
CA ASP A 155 15.22 -23.74 2.39
C ASP A 155 14.65 -24.02 1.00
N LYS A 156 13.83 -23.09 0.48
CA LYS A 156 13.28 -23.11 -0.87
C LYS A 156 13.70 -21.84 -1.59
N GLU A 157 13.94 -21.91 -2.89
CA GLU A 157 14.14 -20.72 -3.70
C GLU A 157 12.91 -19.81 -3.58
N LEU A 158 13.16 -18.52 -3.37
CA LEU A 158 12.10 -17.53 -3.41
C LEU A 158 11.57 -17.45 -4.83
N ARG A 159 10.26 -17.21 -4.97
CA ARG A 159 9.64 -16.95 -6.28
C ARG A 159 10.35 -15.77 -6.93
N SER A 160 10.68 -15.89 -8.21
CA SER A 160 11.15 -14.77 -9.01
C SER A 160 10.06 -13.70 -9.03
N PHE A 161 10.40 -12.49 -8.59
CA PHE A 161 9.51 -11.34 -8.69
C PHE A 161 9.60 -10.80 -10.12
N PRO A 162 8.48 -10.64 -10.85
CA PRO A 162 8.54 -10.14 -12.21
C PRO A 162 9.04 -8.69 -12.22
N ASP A 163 9.68 -8.31 -13.32
CA ASP A 163 10.04 -6.92 -13.57
C ASP A 163 8.79 -6.03 -13.49
N LEU A 164 8.93 -4.82 -12.95
CA LEU A 164 7.83 -3.84 -12.90
C LEU A 164 7.27 -3.59 -14.30
N ASP A 165 8.11 -3.62 -15.34
CA ASP A 165 7.66 -3.50 -16.73
C ASP A 165 6.75 -4.64 -17.20
N LYS A 166 6.84 -5.82 -16.59
CA LYS A 166 5.94 -6.96 -16.85
C LYS A 166 4.61 -6.82 -16.14
N ILE A 167 4.60 -6.16 -14.97
CA ILE A 167 3.37 -5.88 -14.21
C ILE A 167 2.66 -4.66 -14.80
N ALA A 168 3.43 -3.68 -15.27
CA ALA A 168 2.94 -2.44 -15.83
C ALA A 168 2.06 -2.68 -17.07
N GLY A 169 1.06 -1.82 -17.24
CA GLY A 169 0.15 -1.88 -18.39
C GLY A 169 0.82 -1.53 -19.73
N GLY A 170 -0.01 -1.35 -20.77
CA GLY A 170 0.43 -0.95 -22.11
C GLY A 170 1.26 0.33 -22.15
N ARG A 171 2.10 0.47 -23.19
CA ARG A 171 2.85 1.70 -23.51
C ARG A 171 1.91 2.77 -24.08
N ILE A 172 2.16 4.04 -23.75
CA ILE A 172 1.45 5.19 -24.32
C ILE A 172 2.00 5.52 -25.73
N SER A 173 3.30 5.38 -25.90
CA SER A 173 4.05 5.39 -27.16
C SER A 173 5.37 4.63 -26.91
N ASP A 174 6.17 4.34 -27.94
CA ASP A 174 7.48 3.72 -27.73
C ASP A 174 8.45 4.59 -26.90
N ASP A 175 8.17 5.89 -26.80
CA ASP A 175 8.97 6.87 -26.06
C ASP A 175 8.43 7.20 -24.64
N GLU A 176 7.25 6.70 -24.24
CA GLU A 176 6.68 6.97 -22.91
C GLU A 176 6.82 5.78 -21.93
N PRO A 177 7.06 6.04 -20.63
CA PRO A 177 7.24 4.98 -19.65
C PRO A 177 5.93 4.22 -19.40
N ARG A 178 6.03 2.92 -19.13
CA ARG A 178 4.89 2.13 -18.67
C ARG A 178 4.49 2.56 -17.26
N TYR A 179 3.23 2.45 -16.90
CA TYR A 179 2.75 2.78 -15.56
C TYR A 179 2.32 1.52 -14.81
N VAL A 180 2.61 1.51 -13.51
CA VAL A 180 2.24 0.46 -12.56
C VAL A 180 1.48 1.09 -11.40
N ALA A 181 0.56 0.31 -10.81
CA ALA A 181 -0.17 0.70 -9.62
C ALA A 181 0.36 -0.06 -8.40
N ALA A 182 0.68 0.66 -7.32
CA ALA A 182 0.87 0.10 -5.98
C ALA A 182 -0.42 0.26 -5.19
N LEU A 183 -1.03 -0.85 -4.78
CA LEU A 183 -2.22 -0.90 -3.94
C LEU A 183 -1.81 -1.21 -2.50
N HIS A 184 -2.19 -0.33 -1.58
CA HIS A 184 -2.11 -0.52 -0.13
C HIS A 184 -3.53 -0.49 0.45
N MET A 185 -3.91 -1.48 1.25
CA MET A 185 -5.21 -1.51 1.94
C MET A 185 -5.01 -1.89 3.40
N ASP A 186 -5.78 -1.28 4.30
CA ASP A 186 -5.73 -1.58 5.74
C ASP A 186 -7.14 -1.51 6.35
N GLY A 187 -7.42 -2.40 7.31
CA GLY A 187 -8.70 -2.52 7.98
C GLY A 187 -9.03 -1.33 8.86
N ASP A 188 -10.24 -0.81 8.75
CA ASP A 188 -10.67 0.33 9.54
C ASP A 188 -11.07 -0.09 10.96
N LYS A 189 -10.53 0.62 11.95
CA LYS A 189 -10.91 0.47 13.37
C LYS A 189 -10.72 -0.96 13.93
N MET A 190 -9.85 -1.77 13.33
CA MET A 190 -9.54 -3.12 13.80
C MET A 190 -9.26 -3.18 15.30
N GLY A 191 -8.44 -2.25 15.79
CA GLY A 191 -8.10 -2.21 17.20
C GLY A 191 -9.25 -1.93 18.15
N GLU A 192 -10.14 -1.03 17.75
CA GLU A 192 -11.33 -0.69 18.52
C GLU A 192 -12.28 -1.89 18.55
N TYR A 193 -12.46 -2.56 17.41
CA TYR A 193 -13.28 -3.76 17.30
C TYR A 193 -12.73 -4.91 18.15
N LEU A 194 -11.43 -5.21 18.06
CA LEU A 194 -10.78 -6.26 18.86
C LEU A 194 -10.91 -5.99 20.37
N SER A 195 -10.87 -4.73 20.80
CA SER A 195 -11.04 -4.35 22.21
C SER A 195 -12.46 -4.53 22.73
N ARG A 196 -13.45 -4.65 21.85
CA ARG A 196 -14.87 -4.90 22.21
C ARG A 196 -15.20 -6.39 22.27
N LEU A 197 -14.29 -7.27 21.87
CA LEU A 197 -14.49 -8.72 21.99
C LEU A 197 -14.41 -9.10 23.46
N GLY A 198 -15.41 -9.82 23.96
CA GLY A 198 -15.57 -10.11 25.39
C GLY A 198 -14.72 -11.26 25.93
N SER A 199 -14.03 -12.02 25.07
CA SER A 199 -13.22 -13.16 25.48
C SER A 199 -12.04 -13.42 24.55
N ALA A 200 -11.04 -14.15 25.07
CA ALA A 200 -9.89 -14.61 24.30
C ALA A 200 -10.31 -15.53 23.14
N ASP A 201 -11.30 -16.40 23.34
CA ASP A 201 -11.81 -17.32 22.31
C ASP A 201 -12.45 -16.56 21.15
N ALA A 202 -13.28 -15.55 21.45
CA ALA A 202 -13.89 -14.71 20.43
C ALA A 202 -12.85 -13.93 19.62
N HIS A 203 -11.79 -13.45 20.30
CA HIS A 203 -10.65 -12.83 19.63
C HIS A 203 -9.93 -13.83 18.72
N GLN A 204 -9.57 -15.01 19.23
CA GLN A 204 -8.87 -16.03 18.45
C GLN A 204 -9.67 -16.47 17.22
N GLN A 205 -10.97 -16.70 17.37
CA GLN A 205 -11.86 -17.06 16.27
C GLN A 205 -11.87 -15.96 15.20
N PHE A 206 -11.98 -14.70 15.61
CA PHE A 206 -11.95 -13.58 14.66
C PHE A 206 -10.58 -13.44 13.96
N SER A 207 -9.47 -13.62 14.68
CA SER A 207 -8.12 -13.64 14.09
C SER A 207 -7.93 -14.78 13.09
N GLN A 208 -8.53 -15.95 13.33
CA GLN A 208 -8.53 -17.06 12.38
C GLN A 208 -9.30 -16.73 11.10
N THR A 209 -10.43 -16.01 11.21
CA THR A 209 -11.18 -15.52 10.04
C THR A 209 -10.33 -14.57 9.20
N LEU A 210 -9.65 -13.60 9.82
CA LEU A 210 -8.74 -12.69 9.11
C LEU A 210 -7.55 -13.41 8.48
N ALA A 211 -6.97 -14.39 9.19
CA ALA A 211 -5.90 -15.21 8.63
C ALA A 211 -6.40 -16.00 7.41
N GLY A 212 -7.63 -16.53 7.43
CA GLY A 212 -8.26 -17.19 6.30
C GLY A 212 -8.43 -16.26 5.09
N PHE A 213 -8.91 -15.03 5.32
CA PHE A 213 -9.00 -14.00 4.28
C PHE A 213 -7.62 -13.68 3.67
N ALA A 214 -6.62 -13.42 4.50
CA ALA A 214 -5.29 -13.04 4.05
C ALA A 214 -4.52 -14.18 3.35
N ASP A 215 -4.60 -15.41 3.85
CA ASP A 215 -3.84 -16.54 3.31
C ASP A 215 -4.52 -17.20 2.09
N LYS A 216 -5.84 -17.05 1.91
CA LYS A 216 -6.59 -17.71 0.83
C LYS A 216 -7.25 -16.71 -0.11
N THR A 217 -8.14 -15.87 0.43
CA THR A 217 -9.00 -14.99 -0.37
C THR A 217 -8.20 -13.90 -1.09
N VAL A 218 -7.25 -13.24 -0.41
CA VAL A 218 -6.45 -12.16 -1.01
C VAL A 218 -5.59 -12.69 -2.19
N PRO A 219 -4.81 -13.79 -2.04
CA PRO A 219 -4.10 -14.38 -3.17
C PRO A 219 -5.00 -14.77 -4.35
N ASP A 220 -6.16 -15.38 -4.07
CA ASP A 220 -7.10 -15.81 -5.11
C ASP A 220 -7.69 -14.63 -5.88
N ILE A 221 -8.00 -13.52 -5.20
CA ILE A 221 -8.49 -12.29 -5.84
C ILE A 221 -7.38 -11.67 -6.69
N VAL A 222 -6.20 -11.41 -6.12
CA VAL A 222 -5.09 -10.75 -6.85
C VAL A 222 -4.69 -11.55 -8.08
N LYS A 223 -4.73 -12.89 -8.01
CA LYS A 223 -4.43 -13.77 -9.15
C LYS A 223 -5.43 -13.62 -10.31
N LYS A 224 -6.67 -13.16 -10.10
CA LYS A 224 -7.60 -12.89 -11.21
C LYS A 224 -7.16 -11.70 -12.06
N TYR A 225 -6.31 -10.84 -11.52
CA TYR A 225 -5.86 -9.59 -12.12
C TYR A 225 -4.41 -9.68 -12.62
N GLU A 226 -4.04 -10.78 -13.28
CA GLU A 226 -2.72 -10.95 -13.89
C GLU A 226 -2.41 -9.80 -14.88
N PRO A 227 -1.14 -9.35 -15.02
CA PRO A 227 0.08 -9.81 -14.33
C PRO A 227 0.28 -9.25 -12.90
N GLY A 228 -0.80 -8.92 -12.18
CA GLY A 228 -0.75 -8.47 -10.78
C GLY A 228 0.00 -9.41 -9.83
N VAL A 229 0.71 -8.82 -8.86
CA VAL A 229 1.56 -9.53 -7.90
C VAL A 229 1.22 -9.11 -6.48
N LEU A 230 0.86 -10.08 -5.65
CA LEU A 230 0.72 -9.89 -4.21
C LEU A 230 2.10 -9.85 -3.55
N ILE A 231 2.41 -8.76 -2.85
CA ILE A 231 3.65 -8.63 -2.06
C ILE A 231 3.42 -9.10 -0.62
N TYR A 232 2.31 -8.67 -0.01
CA TYR A 232 1.99 -8.95 1.39
C TYR A 232 0.48 -8.96 1.62
N ALA A 233 0.02 -9.86 2.48
CA ALA A 233 -1.35 -9.93 2.96
C ALA A 233 -1.34 -10.41 4.42
N GLY A 234 -1.49 -9.53 5.40
CA GLY A 234 -1.38 -9.88 6.82
C GLY A 234 -2.63 -9.50 7.59
N GLY A 235 -3.56 -10.45 7.74
CA GLY A 235 -4.84 -10.19 8.40
C GLY A 235 -5.71 -9.25 7.59
N ASP A 236 -5.67 -7.96 7.92
CA ASP A 236 -6.45 -6.88 7.30
C ASP A 236 -5.61 -5.96 6.40
N ASP A 237 -4.31 -6.18 6.32
CA ASP A 237 -3.35 -5.29 5.66
C ASP A 237 -2.84 -5.93 4.35
N VAL A 238 -2.99 -5.26 3.21
CA VAL A 238 -2.72 -5.80 1.86
C VAL A 238 -1.81 -4.87 1.07
N LEU A 239 -0.78 -5.43 0.46
CA LEU A 239 0.12 -4.74 -0.48
C LEU A 239 0.26 -5.56 -1.77
N ALA A 240 -0.13 -4.96 -2.89
CA ALA A 240 -0.01 -5.57 -4.21
C ALA A 240 0.47 -4.57 -5.27
N LEU A 241 1.10 -5.10 -6.33
CA LEU A 241 1.38 -4.35 -7.55
C LEU A 241 0.45 -4.85 -8.65
N LEU A 242 -0.17 -3.93 -9.38
CA LEU A 242 -1.22 -4.23 -10.33
C LEU A 242 -1.02 -3.44 -11.63
N PRO A 243 -1.47 -3.97 -12.77
CA PRO A 243 -1.74 -3.15 -13.94
C PRO A 243 -2.71 -2.03 -13.58
N ILE A 244 -2.53 -0.84 -14.16
CA ILE A 244 -3.35 0.33 -13.83
C ILE A 244 -4.84 0.10 -14.10
N GLN A 245 -5.18 -0.67 -15.14
CA GLN A 245 -6.55 -1.04 -15.52
C GLN A 245 -7.25 -1.87 -14.45
N SER A 246 -6.48 -2.74 -13.80
CA SER A 246 -6.97 -3.72 -12.85
C SER A 246 -6.97 -3.22 -11.42
N ALA A 247 -6.19 -2.17 -11.12
CA ALA A 247 -5.91 -1.72 -9.76
C ALA A 247 -7.19 -1.42 -8.96
N LEU A 248 -8.10 -0.65 -9.55
CA LEU A 248 -9.32 -0.21 -8.90
C LEU A 248 -10.34 -1.35 -8.74
N GLY A 249 -10.48 -2.20 -9.77
CA GLY A 249 -11.37 -3.37 -9.72
C GLY A 249 -10.93 -4.38 -8.67
N CYS A 250 -9.62 -4.69 -8.63
CA CYS A 250 -9.03 -5.57 -7.62
C CYS A 250 -9.22 -5.01 -6.20
N ALA A 251 -8.97 -3.72 -5.99
CA ALA A 251 -9.17 -3.09 -4.68
C ALA A 251 -10.63 -3.15 -4.22
N ASN A 252 -11.59 -2.93 -5.13
CA ASN A 252 -13.01 -3.02 -4.82
C ASN A 252 -13.46 -4.45 -4.48
N GLU A 253 -12.96 -5.46 -5.20
CA GLU A 253 -13.23 -6.87 -4.90
C GLU A 253 -12.63 -7.29 -3.55
N LEU A 254 -11.40 -6.87 -3.25
CA LEU A 254 -10.75 -7.11 -1.96
C LEU A 254 -11.53 -6.49 -0.81
N GLN A 255 -12.01 -5.24 -0.97
CA GLN A 255 -12.81 -4.58 0.05
C GLN A 255 -14.15 -5.29 0.29
N THR A 256 -14.82 -5.72 -0.78
CA THR A 256 -16.07 -6.47 -0.69
C THR A 256 -15.85 -7.79 0.05
N ALA A 257 -14.80 -8.52 -0.31
CA ALA A 257 -14.43 -9.77 0.34
C ALA A 257 -14.05 -9.58 1.81
N PHE A 258 -13.39 -8.47 2.18
CA PHE A 258 -13.09 -8.14 3.56
C PHE A 258 -14.35 -7.82 4.38
N ARG A 259 -15.29 -7.04 3.83
CA ARG A 259 -16.60 -6.80 4.45
C ARG A 259 -17.34 -8.12 4.68
N GLN A 260 -17.30 -9.04 3.72
CA GLN A 260 -17.90 -10.37 3.89
C GLN A 260 -17.21 -11.20 4.97
N ALA A 261 -15.87 -11.27 4.97
CA ALA A 261 -15.09 -12.00 5.96
C ALA A 261 -15.31 -11.47 7.39
N SER A 262 -15.50 -10.16 7.55
CA SER A 262 -15.82 -9.54 8.85
C SER A 262 -17.30 -9.59 9.22
N ASN A 263 -18.15 -10.27 8.43
CA ASN A 263 -19.60 -10.29 8.57
C ASN A 263 -20.23 -8.88 8.63
N GLN A 264 -19.78 -8.00 7.74
CA GLN A 264 -20.20 -6.60 7.58
C GLN A 264 -19.92 -5.71 8.82
N LYS A 265 -19.10 -6.17 9.77
CA LYS A 265 -18.80 -5.42 11.00
C LYS A 265 -17.67 -4.41 10.82
N LEU A 266 -16.84 -4.60 9.79
CA LEU A 266 -15.64 -3.81 9.54
C LEU A 266 -15.57 -3.37 8.09
N THR A 267 -14.88 -2.26 7.88
CA THR A 267 -14.60 -1.68 6.57
C THR A 267 -13.10 -1.65 6.34
N MET A 268 -12.69 -1.34 5.11
CA MET A 268 -11.29 -1.25 4.73
C MET A 268 -11.08 0.00 3.90
N SER A 269 -9.97 0.69 4.13
CA SER A 269 -9.58 1.85 3.33
C SER A 269 -8.42 1.47 2.41
N ALA A 270 -8.41 2.04 1.20
CA ALA A 270 -7.36 1.77 0.22
C ALA A 270 -6.68 3.03 -0.30
N GLY A 271 -5.39 2.91 -0.56
CA GLY A 271 -4.55 3.86 -1.25
C GLY A 271 -3.92 3.23 -2.48
N ILE A 272 -4.07 3.87 -3.63
CA ILE A 272 -3.47 3.43 -4.89
C ILE A 272 -2.52 4.51 -5.37
N ALA A 273 -1.24 4.18 -5.52
CA ALA A 273 -0.30 5.04 -6.22
C ALA A 273 -0.06 4.56 -7.64
N ILE A 274 -0.16 5.46 -8.60
CA ILE A 274 0.11 5.21 -10.01
C ILE A 274 1.36 5.99 -10.39
N ALA A 275 2.40 5.29 -10.84
CA ALA A 275 3.67 5.89 -11.18
C ALA A 275 4.32 5.20 -12.39
N PRO A 276 5.23 5.89 -13.11
CA PRO A 276 6.09 5.27 -14.12
C PRO A 276 6.85 4.06 -13.56
N SER A 277 7.10 3.03 -14.37
CA SER A 277 7.81 1.81 -13.95
C SER A 277 9.27 2.06 -13.55
N ASN A 278 9.86 3.16 -14.03
CA ASN A 278 11.19 3.63 -13.63
C ASN A 278 11.18 4.57 -12.42
N TYR A 279 10.00 4.86 -11.83
CA TYR A 279 9.88 5.68 -10.63
C TYR A 279 10.45 4.93 -9.41
N PRO A 280 11.16 5.62 -8.48
CA PRO A 280 11.69 4.97 -7.29
C PRO A 280 10.60 4.25 -6.48
N PHE A 281 10.81 2.95 -6.27
CA PHE A 281 9.79 2.06 -5.70
C PHE A 281 9.39 2.44 -4.26
N ASP A 282 10.35 2.90 -3.47
CA ASP A 282 10.13 3.42 -2.12
C ASP A 282 9.17 4.63 -2.12
N LEU A 283 9.39 5.58 -3.04
CA LEU A 283 8.52 6.75 -3.18
C LEU A 283 7.11 6.36 -3.66
N MET A 284 7.00 5.33 -4.51
CA MET A 284 5.71 4.79 -4.95
C MET A 284 4.93 4.15 -3.79
N LEU A 285 5.60 3.33 -2.98
CA LEU A 285 4.99 2.73 -1.79
C LEU A 285 4.55 3.80 -0.78
N ASP A 286 5.37 4.83 -0.57
CA ASP A 286 5.00 5.94 0.31
C ASP A 286 3.83 6.75 -0.26
N ALA A 287 3.73 6.90 -1.58
CA ALA A 287 2.56 7.50 -2.21
C ALA A 287 1.29 6.66 -1.98
N ALA A 288 1.37 5.33 -2.06
CA ALA A 288 0.23 4.45 -1.82
C ALA A 288 -0.23 4.54 -0.35
N ARG A 289 0.71 4.53 0.60
CA ARG A 289 0.41 4.75 2.03
C ARG A 289 -0.17 6.12 2.32
N ARG A 290 0.35 7.19 1.69
CA ARG A 290 -0.23 8.54 1.81
C ARG A 290 -1.66 8.57 1.28
N ALA A 291 -1.93 7.91 0.16
CA ALA A 291 -3.28 7.80 -0.40
C ALA A 291 -4.22 7.05 0.57
N GLU A 292 -3.77 5.95 1.16
CA GLU A 292 -4.55 5.19 2.16
C GLU A 292 -4.85 6.05 3.41
N HIS A 293 -3.84 6.77 3.90
CA HIS A 293 -4.03 7.72 4.99
C HIS A 293 -5.06 8.81 4.63
N LEU A 294 -5.05 9.32 3.39
CA LEU A 294 -6.07 10.25 2.91
C LEU A 294 -7.47 9.60 2.88
N ALA A 295 -7.60 8.36 2.42
CA ALA A 295 -8.86 7.61 2.47
C ALA A 295 -9.41 7.53 3.90
N LYS A 296 -8.56 7.23 4.89
CA LYS A 296 -8.98 7.14 6.30
C LYS A 296 -9.35 8.47 6.92
N HIS A 297 -8.55 9.51 6.68
CA HIS A 297 -8.64 10.75 7.45
C HIS A 297 -9.41 11.86 6.72
N ARG A 298 -9.24 11.97 5.40
CA ARG A 298 -9.92 12.98 4.57
C ARG A 298 -11.29 12.50 4.09
N TYR A 299 -11.37 11.26 3.61
CA TYR A 299 -12.63 10.68 3.11
C TYR A 299 -13.38 9.85 4.15
N GLY A 300 -12.93 9.89 5.41
CA GLY A 300 -13.66 9.36 6.55
C GLY A 300 -13.74 7.84 6.63
N ARG A 301 -12.68 7.13 6.22
CA ARG A 301 -12.60 5.65 6.19
C ARG A 301 -13.59 5.02 5.21
N ASP A 302 -13.50 3.70 5.03
CA ASP A 302 -14.35 2.98 4.08
C ASP A 302 -14.36 3.67 2.71
N ALA A 303 -13.15 4.02 2.28
CA ALA A 303 -12.90 4.88 1.14
C ALA A 303 -11.68 4.41 0.37
N VAL A 304 -11.58 4.86 -0.86
CA VAL A 304 -10.41 4.70 -1.72
C VAL A 304 -9.87 6.05 -2.11
N CYS A 305 -8.54 6.18 -2.14
CA CYS A 305 -7.86 7.32 -2.69
C CYS A 305 -6.81 6.85 -3.71
N VAL A 306 -6.79 7.51 -4.87
CA VAL A 306 -5.84 7.27 -5.95
C VAL A 306 -4.95 8.50 -6.10
N VAL A 307 -3.64 8.26 -6.17
CA VAL A 307 -2.62 9.29 -6.38
C VAL A 307 -1.83 8.94 -7.64
N GLU A 308 -1.88 9.79 -8.64
CA GLU A 308 -1.05 9.72 -9.84
C GLU A 308 0.16 10.64 -9.68
N VAL A 309 1.36 10.06 -9.84
CA VAL A 309 2.63 10.76 -9.76
C VAL A 309 3.14 11.06 -11.16
N HIS A 310 3.23 12.33 -11.53
CA HIS A 310 3.64 12.73 -12.88
C HIS A 310 4.56 13.96 -12.86
N GLY A 311 5.85 13.79 -13.19
CA GLY A 311 6.74 14.89 -13.56
C GLY A 311 6.79 16.12 -12.62
N GLY A 312 6.55 15.93 -11.31
CA GLY A 312 6.51 17.02 -10.31
C GLY A 312 5.12 17.49 -9.89
N GLN A 313 4.04 17.04 -10.55
CA GLN A 313 2.66 17.23 -10.10
C GLN A 313 2.08 15.93 -9.54
N VAL A 314 1.31 16.07 -8.46
CA VAL A 314 0.59 14.97 -7.82
C VAL A 314 -0.90 15.22 -8.05
N ARG A 315 -1.58 14.26 -8.67
CA ARG A 315 -3.05 14.30 -8.82
C ARG A 315 -3.68 13.31 -7.87
N GLU A 316 -4.62 13.79 -7.07
CA GLU A 316 -5.33 13.01 -6.07
C GLU A 316 -6.82 12.96 -6.38
N ALA A 317 -7.44 11.80 -6.27
CA ALA A 317 -8.88 11.68 -6.16
C ALA A 317 -9.24 10.60 -5.15
N GLY A 318 -10.14 10.91 -4.22
CA GLY A 318 -10.71 9.91 -3.31
C GLY A 318 -12.21 10.01 -3.22
N MET A 319 -12.85 8.92 -2.79
CA MET A 319 -14.29 8.85 -2.51
C MET A 319 -14.62 7.61 -1.67
N LYS A 320 -15.87 7.51 -1.19
CA LYS A 320 -16.39 6.32 -0.53
C LYS A 320 -16.51 5.16 -1.51
N TRP A 321 -16.35 3.93 -1.03
CA TRP A 321 -16.55 2.74 -1.87
C TRP A 321 -17.95 2.67 -2.47
N ASP A 322 -18.96 3.04 -1.70
CA ASP A 322 -20.37 3.00 -2.12
C ASP A 322 -20.67 4.01 -3.26
N ASP A 323 -19.82 5.04 -3.43
CA ASP A 323 -19.94 6.06 -4.49
C ASP A 323 -19.10 5.71 -5.75
N MET A 324 -18.43 4.55 -5.80
CA MET A 324 -17.51 4.20 -6.89
C MET A 324 -18.19 3.84 -8.22
N LYS A 325 -19.48 3.55 -8.22
CA LYS A 325 -20.22 3.09 -9.41
C LYS A 325 -20.07 4.06 -10.61
N PRO A 326 -20.25 5.38 -10.46
CA PRO A 326 -19.94 6.37 -11.49
C PRO A 326 -18.55 6.27 -12.10
N VAL A 327 -17.52 5.96 -11.30
CA VAL A 327 -16.14 5.84 -11.78
C VAL A 327 -15.99 4.63 -12.70
N PHE A 328 -16.57 3.48 -12.31
CA PHE A 328 -16.57 2.28 -13.16
C PHE A 328 -17.36 2.49 -14.45
N GLN A 329 -18.49 3.20 -14.40
CA GLN A 329 -19.24 3.59 -15.60
C GLN A 329 -18.43 4.49 -16.52
N LEU A 330 -17.73 5.50 -15.97
CA LEU A 330 -16.82 6.34 -16.73
C LEU A 330 -15.73 5.53 -17.42
N GLN A 331 -15.12 4.56 -16.74
CA GLN A 331 -14.13 3.65 -17.36
C GLN A 331 -14.74 2.90 -18.55
N GLY A 332 -15.94 2.34 -18.41
CA GLY A 332 -16.66 1.66 -19.50
C GLY A 332 -16.97 2.58 -20.68
N TYR A 333 -17.44 3.81 -20.41
CA TYR A 333 -17.75 4.78 -21.46
C TYR A 333 -16.51 5.31 -22.19
N PHE A 334 -15.36 5.43 -21.51
CA PHE A 334 -14.10 5.74 -22.18
C PHE A 334 -13.62 4.57 -23.03
N HIS A 335 -13.66 3.35 -22.50
CA HIS A 335 -13.26 2.14 -23.20
C HIS A 335 -14.03 1.93 -24.51
N LEU A 336 -15.36 2.09 -24.45
CA LEU A 336 -16.22 1.97 -25.63
C LEU A 336 -16.21 3.21 -26.54
N LYS A 337 -15.37 4.22 -26.27
CA LYS A 337 -15.27 5.49 -27.02
C LYS A 337 -16.63 6.22 -27.14
N GLN A 338 -17.49 6.04 -26.14
CA GLN A 338 -18.82 6.64 -26.04
C GLN A 338 -18.76 8.05 -25.42
N LEU A 339 -17.73 8.33 -24.61
CA LEU A 339 -17.47 9.63 -24.01
C LEU A 339 -16.09 10.17 -24.40
N SER A 340 -16.01 11.47 -24.72
CA SER A 340 -14.76 12.12 -25.10
C SER A 340 -13.78 12.30 -23.93
N LYS A 341 -12.49 12.06 -24.20
CA LYS A 341 -11.36 12.20 -23.26
C LYS A 341 -11.21 13.59 -22.61
N GLY A 342 -11.86 14.63 -23.16
CA GLY A 342 -11.78 16.00 -22.68
C GLY A 342 -12.66 16.31 -21.46
N ILE A 343 -13.62 15.43 -21.13
CA ILE A 343 -14.63 15.72 -20.09
C ILE A 343 -14.02 16.04 -18.73
N GLY A 344 -12.95 15.35 -18.33
CA GLY A 344 -12.31 15.57 -17.03
C GLY A 344 -11.70 16.96 -16.89
N TYR A 345 -11.15 17.53 -17.97
CA TYR A 345 -10.63 18.90 -17.96
C TYR A 345 -11.75 19.93 -17.95
N ASP A 346 -12.84 19.67 -18.69
CA ASP A 346 -14.01 20.56 -18.64
C ASP A 346 -14.63 20.58 -17.22
N LEU A 347 -14.72 19.42 -16.55
CA LEU A 347 -15.19 19.34 -15.17
C LEU A 347 -14.26 20.06 -14.19
N ARG A 348 -12.95 20.01 -14.43
CA ARG A 348 -11.98 20.77 -13.63
C ARG A 348 -12.16 22.27 -13.80
N GLN A 349 -12.45 22.71 -15.02
CA GLN A 349 -12.74 24.11 -15.30
C GLN A 349 -13.99 24.58 -14.54
N ILE A 350 -15.06 23.77 -14.52
CA ILE A 350 -16.25 24.04 -13.68
C ILE A 350 -15.87 24.11 -12.21
N ALA A 351 -15.08 23.17 -11.71
CA ALA A 351 -14.70 23.13 -10.30
C ALA A 351 -14.00 24.44 -9.87
N HIS A 352 -13.12 24.97 -10.73
CA HIS A 352 -12.45 26.24 -10.53
C HIS A 352 -13.41 27.44 -10.66
N ASP A 353 -14.18 27.50 -11.75
CA ASP A 353 -14.98 28.68 -12.11
C ASP A 353 -16.27 28.80 -11.28
N MET A 354 -16.80 27.68 -10.79
CA MET A 354 -18.10 27.59 -10.12
C MET A 354 -18.03 27.02 -8.69
N GLY A 355 -16.85 26.62 -8.22
CA GLY A 355 -16.66 26.01 -6.89
C GLY A 355 -16.72 27.00 -5.71
N GLY A 356 -16.58 28.30 -5.98
CA GLY A 356 -16.58 29.35 -4.96
C GLY A 356 -17.97 29.84 -4.56
N GLY A 357 -18.81 28.98 -3.97
CA GLY A 357 -20.02 29.28 -3.17
C GLY A 357 -21.17 30.12 -3.77
N ASN A 358 -20.93 30.94 -4.80
CA ASN A 358 -21.86 31.91 -5.37
C ASN A 358 -22.70 31.33 -6.52
N VAL A 359 -22.41 30.10 -6.94
CA VAL A 359 -23.19 29.38 -7.95
C VAL A 359 -24.11 28.39 -7.24
N PRO A 360 -25.43 28.37 -7.53
CA PRO A 360 -26.33 27.36 -6.97
C PRO A 360 -25.92 25.93 -7.37
N ALA A 361 -26.09 24.96 -6.47
CA ALA A 361 -25.80 23.55 -6.73
C ALA A 361 -26.52 23.02 -7.98
N GLU A 362 -27.76 23.43 -8.19
CA GLU A 362 -28.54 23.07 -9.38
C GLU A 362 -27.87 23.54 -10.67
N ALA A 363 -27.32 24.76 -10.70
CA ALA A 363 -26.63 25.28 -11.87
C ALA A 363 -25.36 24.48 -12.19
N ARG A 364 -24.57 24.09 -11.16
CA ARG A 364 -23.40 23.22 -11.36
C ARG A 364 -23.78 21.84 -11.88
N ARG A 365 -24.87 21.24 -11.37
CA ARG A 365 -25.38 19.95 -11.83
C ARG A 365 -25.87 20.01 -13.28
N LEU A 366 -26.63 21.06 -13.64
CA LEU A 366 -27.09 21.28 -15.02
C LEU A 366 -25.92 21.50 -15.98
N GLU A 367 -24.90 22.24 -15.56
CA GLU A 367 -23.70 22.48 -16.38
C GLU A 367 -22.89 21.19 -16.57
N THR A 368 -22.75 20.38 -15.53
CA THR A 368 -22.17 19.02 -15.61
C THR A 368 -22.92 18.15 -16.62
N ARG A 369 -24.26 18.13 -16.55
CA ARG A 369 -25.12 17.43 -17.51
C ARG A 369 -24.93 17.93 -18.94
N ARG A 370 -24.85 19.25 -19.13
CA ARG A 370 -24.60 19.88 -20.44
C ARG A 370 -23.25 19.45 -21.02
N LEU A 371 -22.20 19.42 -20.20
CA LEU A 371 -20.86 18.98 -20.62
C LEU A 371 -20.84 17.50 -21.01
N LEU A 372 -21.40 16.61 -20.18
CA LEU A 372 -21.46 15.18 -20.51
C LEU A 372 -22.20 14.98 -21.83
N LYS A 373 -23.35 15.63 -22.02
CA LYS A 373 -24.13 15.57 -23.26
C LYS A 373 -23.32 16.02 -24.47
N ARG A 374 -22.57 17.12 -24.33
CA ARG A 374 -21.70 17.67 -25.38
C ARG A 374 -20.55 16.72 -25.71
N ARG A 375 -20.02 16.01 -24.72
CA ARG A 375 -18.87 15.10 -24.85
C ARG A 375 -19.28 13.66 -25.19
N THR A 376 -20.57 13.33 -25.19
CA THR A 376 -21.11 12.05 -25.67
C THR A 376 -20.97 11.94 -27.20
N ASN A 377 -20.49 10.80 -27.67
CA ASN A 377 -20.38 10.50 -29.09
C ASN A 377 -21.77 10.52 -29.76
N LYS A 378 -21.88 11.16 -30.93
CA LYS A 378 -23.15 11.30 -31.65
C LYS A 378 -23.77 9.96 -32.08
N LYS A 379 -22.94 8.92 -32.25
CA LYS A 379 -23.35 7.56 -32.67
C LYS A 379 -23.87 6.69 -31.53
N VAL A 380 -23.81 7.16 -30.29
CA VAL A 380 -24.34 6.45 -29.11
C VAL A 380 -25.87 6.42 -29.19
N ASP A 381 -26.47 5.27 -28.91
CA ASP A 381 -27.92 5.07 -28.91
C ASP A 381 -28.63 5.87 -27.80
N SER A 382 -29.95 5.95 -27.88
CA SER A 382 -30.76 6.74 -26.94
C SER A 382 -30.72 6.21 -25.51
N VAL A 383 -30.60 4.90 -25.31
CA VAL A 383 -30.58 4.26 -23.99
C VAL A 383 -29.27 4.60 -23.29
N THR A 384 -28.13 4.31 -23.92
CA THR A 384 -26.81 4.66 -23.37
C THR A 384 -26.67 6.17 -23.16
N ARG A 385 -27.25 7.00 -24.04
CA ARG A 385 -27.27 8.46 -23.82
C ARG A 385 -28.05 8.84 -22.57
N ALA A 386 -29.18 8.20 -22.29
CA ALA A 386 -29.94 8.45 -21.06
C ALA A 386 -29.16 8.00 -19.81
N GLU A 387 -28.44 6.88 -19.89
CA GLU A 387 -27.56 6.41 -18.80
C GLU A 387 -26.42 7.40 -18.52
N ILE A 388 -25.76 7.92 -19.55
CA ILE A 388 -24.71 8.95 -19.40
C ILE A 388 -25.28 10.23 -18.76
N MET A 389 -26.55 10.55 -19.01
CA MET A 389 -27.21 11.68 -18.35
C MET A 389 -27.52 11.39 -16.88
N GLY A 390 -27.94 10.18 -16.54
CA GLY A 390 -28.09 9.76 -15.15
C GLY A 390 -26.76 9.77 -14.38
N LEU A 391 -25.68 9.36 -15.04
CA LEU A 391 -24.31 9.47 -14.50
C LEU A 391 -23.95 10.94 -14.16
N ALA A 392 -24.36 11.91 -14.99
CA ALA A 392 -24.10 13.32 -14.72
C ALA A 392 -24.74 13.79 -13.41
N ASP A 393 -25.99 13.34 -13.17
CA ASP A 393 -26.74 13.68 -11.97
C ASP A 393 -26.09 13.03 -10.73
N GLU A 394 -25.59 11.79 -10.85
CA GLU A 394 -24.91 11.06 -9.77
C GLU A 394 -23.55 11.69 -9.42
N LEU A 395 -22.74 12.04 -10.43
CA LEU A 395 -21.47 12.77 -10.22
C LEU A 395 -21.72 14.13 -9.55
N GLY A 396 -22.77 14.84 -9.98
CA GLY A 396 -23.16 16.11 -9.37
C GLY A 396 -23.70 15.95 -7.95
N ARG A 397 -24.33 14.82 -7.60
CA ARG A 397 -24.71 14.51 -6.21
C ARG A 397 -23.46 14.30 -5.35
N ILE A 398 -22.54 13.44 -5.79
CA ILE A 398 -21.29 13.11 -5.08
C ILE A 398 -20.46 14.37 -4.83
N ALA A 399 -20.33 15.24 -5.84
CA ALA A 399 -19.59 16.49 -5.71
C ALA A 399 -20.17 17.42 -4.65
N GLU A 400 -21.51 17.48 -4.52
CA GLU A 400 -22.19 18.36 -3.57
C GLU A 400 -22.20 17.80 -2.14
N GLU A 401 -22.23 16.48 -1.98
CA GLU A 401 -22.13 15.84 -0.66
C GLU A 401 -20.69 15.87 -0.11
N THR A 402 -19.71 15.87 -1.01
CA THR A 402 -18.29 15.98 -0.64
C THR A 402 -17.94 17.42 -0.28
N ASP A 403 -17.49 17.66 0.95
CA ASP A 403 -17.08 18.99 1.46
C ASP A 403 -18.17 20.08 1.29
N GLY A 404 -19.45 19.68 1.36
CA GLY A 404 -20.60 20.60 1.25
C GLY A 404 -20.73 21.31 -0.10
N GLY A 405 -20.21 20.75 -1.19
CA GLY A 405 -20.34 21.30 -2.54
C GLY A 405 -19.39 22.45 -2.86
N GLY A 406 -18.34 22.60 -2.06
CA GLY A 406 -17.24 23.51 -2.36
C GLY A 406 -16.34 23.04 -3.51
N GLU A 407 -15.37 23.88 -3.87
CA GLU A 407 -14.34 23.62 -4.89
C GLU A 407 -13.69 22.24 -4.77
N ARG A 408 -13.53 21.71 -3.55
CA ARG A 408 -12.90 20.41 -3.31
C ARG A 408 -13.73 19.22 -3.80
N GLY A 409 -15.05 19.21 -3.57
CA GLY A 409 -15.92 18.11 -4.00
C GLY A 409 -15.96 18.00 -5.53
N TRP A 410 -16.09 19.14 -6.20
CA TRP A 410 -16.03 19.22 -7.67
C TRP A 410 -14.64 18.90 -8.22
N THR A 411 -13.57 19.31 -7.54
CA THR A 411 -12.20 18.94 -7.91
C THR A 411 -11.97 17.43 -7.80
N ALA A 412 -12.51 16.78 -6.75
CA ALA A 412 -12.43 15.34 -6.59
C ALA A 412 -13.12 14.60 -7.74
N VAL A 413 -14.35 14.99 -8.10
CA VAL A 413 -15.08 14.42 -9.24
C VAL A 413 -14.35 14.65 -10.57
N ALA A 414 -13.81 15.85 -10.79
CA ALA A 414 -13.01 16.14 -11.99
C ALA A 414 -11.75 15.26 -12.05
N ASN A 415 -11.04 15.10 -10.93
CA ASN A 415 -9.87 14.24 -10.87
C ASN A 415 -10.22 12.76 -11.09
N TRP A 416 -11.36 12.29 -10.56
CA TRP A 416 -11.88 10.95 -10.86
C TRP A 416 -12.19 10.76 -12.34
N ALA A 417 -12.80 11.73 -13.01
CA ALA A 417 -13.03 11.64 -14.45
C ALA A 417 -11.73 11.57 -15.27
N ILE A 418 -10.69 12.30 -14.83
CA ILE A 418 -9.35 12.26 -15.46
C ILE A 418 -8.66 10.92 -15.18
N LEU A 419 -8.76 10.41 -13.95
CA LEU A 419 -8.13 9.15 -13.54
C LEU A 419 -8.86 7.94 -14.14
N ALA A 420 -10.20 7.93 -14.22
CA ALA A 420 -10.96 6.86 -14.87
C ALA A 420 -10.50 6.67 -16.32
N ARG A 421 -10.25 7.78 -17.04
CA ARG A 421 -9.64 7.74 -18.38
C ARG A 421 -8.21 7.18 -18.34
N PHE A 422 -7.41 7.56 -17.35
CA PHE A 422 -6.03 7.06 -17.24
C PHE A 422 -5.99 5.56 -16.92
N LEU A 423 -6.88 5.11 -16.03
CA LEU A 423 -7.03 3.73 -15.59
C LEU A 423 -7.52 2.82 -16.71
N GLU A 424 -8.36 3.27 -17.65
CA GLU A 424 -8.73 2.47 -18.83
C GLU A 424 -7.52 2.04 -19.68
N GLY A 425 -6.39 2.73 -19.52
CA GLY A 425 -5.23 2.59 -20.40
C GLY A 425 -5.36 3.54 -21.57
N ARG A 426 -4.28 4.23 -21.91
CA ARG A 426 -4.25 4.93 -23.20
C ARG A 426 -3.97 3.86 -24.25
N GLU A 427 -5.00 3.28 -24.85
CA GLU A 427 -4.81 2.66 -26.16
C GLU A 427 -4.21 3.70 -27.10
N SER A 428 -3.10 3.29 -27.72
CA SER A 428 -2.40 3.92 -28.85
C SER A 428 -3.35 4.55 -29.87
#